data_AF-A0A6P1YXP4-F1
#
_entry.id   AF-A0A6P1YXP4-F1
#
_cell.length_a   1.000
_cell.length_b   1.000
_cell.length_c   1.000
_cell.angle_alpha   90.00
_cell.angle_beta   90.00
_cell.angle_gamma   90.00
#
_symmetry.space_group_name_H-M   'P 1'
#
loop_
_entity.id
_entity.type
_entity.pdbx_description
1 polymer ?
#
loop_
_entity_poly.entity_id
_entity_poly.type
_entity_poly.pdbx_seq_one_letter_code
_entity_poly.pdbx_strand_id
1 'polypeptide(L)'
;MRVKLDHSIGAALIAVAGLPFLPRPLSASWPFIVASTVFQIAYFVLVARTYRVADMSLAYPLMRGSAPLLVALASVTLMGEPLSQSAWFGVGTICVGILSMASAARQASEAGVALSLGNAIVIAGYTLIDGIGVRRSEAPSSYTLWIFLLTGLLLGGWTLATRHRAFLHYGRQNWQLGSVGGAGTIGSYGLALWAMTVAPVAVVAALRGTSILFGVAVAALFLRERVGTAKVVGVFIIAIGAAALRLS
;
A
#
# COMPACT_ATOMS: atom_id res chain seq x y z
N MET A 1 9.98 11.72 0.02
CA MET A 1 10.84 10.79 0.79
C MET A 1 10.94 11.18 2.26
N ARG A 2 11.08 12.47 2.62
CA ARG A 2 11.19 12.94 4.02
C ARG A 2 9.99 12.53 4.90
N VAL A 3 8.76 12.93 4.54
CA VAL A 3 7.54 12.62 5.31
C VAL A 3 7.30 11.11 5.51
N LYS A 4 7.60 10.26 4.50
CA LYS A 4 7.38 8.81 4.59
C LYS A 4 8.33 8.12 5.57
N LEU A 5 9.49 8.72 5.82
CA LEU A 5 10.51 8.19 6.71
C LEU A 5 10.11 8.36 8.18
N ASP A 6 9.52 9.52 8.51
CA ASP A 6 9.16 9.89 9.89
C ASP A 6 8.11 8.95 10.49
N HIS A 7 7.13 8.56 9.67
CA HIS A 7 6.04 7.67 10.07
C HIS A 7 6.55 6.24 10.32
N SER A 8 7.46 5.74 9.47
CA SER A 8 8.03 4.39 9.63
C SER A 8 8.89 4.25 10.88
N ILE A 9 9.60 5.30 11.30
CA ILE A 9 10.42 5.30 12.51
C ILE A 9 9.57 5.46 13.77
N GLY A 10 8.59 6.36 13.74
CA GLY A 10 7.61 6.45 14.83
C GLY A 10 6.86 5.14 15.03
N ALA A 11 6.49 4.47 13.93
CA ALA A 11 5.91 3.13 13.98
C ALA A 11 6.88 2.09 14.57
N ALA A 12 8.16 2.09 14.18
CA ALA A 12 9.14 1.18 14.76
C ALA A 12 9.34 1.39 16.26
N LEU A 13 9.37 2.63 16.76
CA LEU A 13 9.48 2.92 18.18
C LEU A 13 8.26 2.42 18.96
N ILE A 14 7.06 2.65 18.43
CA ILE A 14 5.82 2.11 19.01
C ILE A 14 5.82 0.59 18.99
N ALA A 15 6.34 -0.03 17.92
CA ALA A 15 6.49 -1.48 17.83
C ALA A 15 7.45 -2.03 18.90
N VAL A 16 8.61 -1.40 19.12
CA VAL A 16 9.54 -1.79 20.20
C VAL A 16 8.86 -1.69 21.57
N ALA A 17 8.05 -0.66 21.80
CA ALA A 17 7.34 -0.49 23.06
C ALA A 17 6.19 -1.52 23.24
N GLY A 18 5.52 -1.92 22.16
CA GLY A 18 4.36 -2.82 22.21
C GLY A 18 4.70 -4.31 22.16
N LEU A 19 5.79 -4.70 21.50
CA LEU A 19 6.21 -6.10 21.31
C LEU A 19 6.41 -6.90 22.61
N PRO A 20 6.95 -6.33 23.72
CA PRO A 20 7.10 -7.05 24.98
C PRO A 20 5.78 -7.51 25.61
N PHE A 21 4.66 -6.85 25.26
CA PHE A 21 3.34 -7.11 25.83
C PHE A 21 2.47 -8.03 24.96
N LEU A 22 2.97 -8.44 23.78
CA LEU A 22 2.23 -9.27 22.84
C LEU A 22 2.80 -10.68 22.73
N PRO A 23 1.95 -11.69 22.43
CA PRO A 23 2.44 -13.03 22.14
C PRO A 23 3.36 -13.00 20.92
N ARG A 24 4.41 -13.84 20.96
CA ARG A 24 5.33 -13.97 19.83
C ARG A 24 4.60 -14.63 18.67
N PRO A 25 4.78 -14.15 17.42
CA PRO A 25 4.19 -14.80 16.28
C PRO A 25 4.84 -16.17 16.08
N LEU A 26 4.07 -17.14 15.59
CA LEU A 26 4.57 -18.49 15.32
C LEU A 26 5.76 -18.45 14.36
N SER A 27 6.73 -19.35 14.58
CA SER A 27 7.96 -19.48 13.77
C SER A 27 7.66 -19.59 12.27
N ALA A 28 6.56 -20.25 11.91
CA ALA A 28 6.08 -20.42 10.54
C ALA A 28 5.73 -19.11 9.80
N SER A 29 5.47 -18.01 10.52
CA SER A 29 5.12 -16.71 9.93
C SER A 29 6.33 -15.82 9.63
N TRP A 30 7.51 -16.13 10.17
CA TRP A 30 8.72 -15.31 9.99
C TRP A 30 9.17 -15.14 8.53
N PRO A 31 9.14 -16.18 7.67
CA PRO A 31 9.44 -16.01 6.25
C PRO A 31 8.50 -14.98 5.58
N PHE A 32 7.22 -14.94 5.99
CA PHE A 32 6.24 -13.98 5.47
C PHE A 32 6.54 -12.56 5.98
N ILE A 33 6.90 -12.40 7.25
CA ILE A 33 7.33 -11.09 7.81
C ILE A 33 8.52 -10.53 7.04
N VAL A 34 9.54 -11.36 6.79
CA VAL A 34 10.75 -10.96 6.06
C VAL A 34 10.40 -10.61 4.61
N ALA A 35 9.64 -11.47 3.93
CA ALA A 35 9.22 -11.23 2.56
C ALA A 35 8.41 -9.93 2.45
N SER A 36 7.39 -9.74 3.29
CA SER A 36 6.59 -8.52 3.33
C SER A 36 7.43 -7.27 3.60
N THR A 37 8.41 -7.35 4.50
CA THR A 37 9.34 -6.24 4.74
C THR A 37 10.12 -5.86 3.47
N VAL A 38 10.63 -6.85 2.72
CA VAL A 38 11.35 -6.61 1.46
C VAL A 38 10.44 -5.94 0.44
N PHE A 39 9.22 -6.43 0.27
CA PHE A 39 8.24 -5.81 -0.62
C PHE A 39 7.87 -4.40 -0.16
N GLN A 40 7.77 -4.16 1.15
CA GLN A 40 7.45 -2.85 1.71
C GLN A 40 8.55 -1.83 1.38
N ILE A 41 9.82 -2.23 1.45
CA ILE A 41 10.96 -1.40 1.04
C ILE A 41 10.91 -1.13 -0.47
N ALA A 42 10.71 -2.18 -1.27
CA ALA A 42 10.57 -2.06 -2.73
C ALA A 42 9.44 -1.08 -3.09
N TYR A 43 8.31 -1.15 -2.39
CA TYR A 43 7.19 -0.22 -2.52
C TYR A 43 7.63 1.23 -2.26
N PHE A 44 8.34 1.50 -1.16
CA PHE A 44 8.78 2.86 -0.86
C PHE A 44 9.75 3.41 -1.91
N VAL A 45 10.66 2.58 -2.41
CA VAL A 45 11.61 2.95 -3.47
C VAL A 45 10.88 3.22 -4.78
N LEU A 46 9.99 2.33 -5.20
CA LEU A 46 9.24 2.48 -6.44
C LEU A 46 8.35 3.72 -6.40
N VAL A 47 7.58 3.93 -5.32
CA VAL A 47 6.76 5.14 -5.22
C VAL A 47 7.60 6.42 -5.28
N ALA A 48 8.77 6.42 -4.64
CA ALA A 48 9.67 7.57 -4.69
C ALA A 48 10.22 7.84 -6.10
N ARG A 49 10.41 6.79 -6.92
CA ARG A 49 10.81 6.92 -8.34
C ARG A 49 9.63 7.32 -9.21
N THR A 50 8.47 6.69 -9.05
CA THR A 50 7.26 6.97 -9.84
C THR A 50 6.86 8.44 -9.75
N TYR A 51 6.81 9.01 -8.54
CA TYR A 51 6.43 10.42 -8.36
C TYR A 51 7.46 11.43 -8.87
N ARG A 52 8.65 10.99 -9.32
CA ARG A 52 9.59 11.88 -10.03
C ARG A 52 9.30 11.98 -11.52
N VAL A 53 8.58 11.01 -12.07
CA VAL A 53 8.38 10.86 -13.53
C VAL A 53 6.89 10.81 -13.93
N ALA A 54 5.98 10.80 -12.95
CA ALA A 54 4.54 10.81 -13.15
C ALA A 54 3.82 11.61 -12.06
N ASP A 55 2.79 12.35 -12.49
CA ASP A 55 1.88 13.09 -11.61
C ASP A 55 1.24 12.17 -10.56
N MET A 56 0.99 12.70 -9.36
CA MET A 56 0.35 11.92 -8.31
C MET A 56 -1.09 11.52 -8.69
N SER A 57 -1.81 12.41 -9.39
CA SER A 57 -3.16 12.17 -9.92
C SER A 57 -3.27 11.00 -10.90
N LEU A 58 -2.17 10.61 -11.57
CA LEU A 58 -2.12 9.44 -12.44
C LEU A 58 -1.51 8.24 -11.72
N ALA A 59 -0.35 8.45 -11.11
CA ALA A 59 0.44 7.37 -10.54
C ALA A 59 -0.28 6.67 -9.38
N TYR A 60 -0.94 7.43 -8.51
CA TYR A 60 -1.59 6.89 -7.32
C TYR A 60 -2.79 5.99 -7.67
N PRO A 61 -3.75 6.40 -8.54
CA PRO A 61 -4.81 5.51 -9.02
C PRO A 61 -4.31 4.27 -9.75
N LEU A 62 -3.27 4.39 -10.59
CA LEU A 62 -2.71 3.22 -11.27
C LEU A 62 -2.11 2.21 -10.29
N MET A 63 -1.30 2.67 -9.33
CA MET A 63 -0.68 1.82 -8.32
C MET A 63 -1.70 1.13 -7.42
N ARG A 64 -2.68 1.90 -6.93
CA ARG A 64 -3.65 1.43 -5.92
C ARG A 64 -4.87 0.75 -6.54
N GLY A 65 -5.25 1.11 -7.76
CA GLY A 65 -6.40 0.56 -8.48
C GLY A 65 -6.09 -0.78 -9.14
N SER A 66 -4.87 -0.96 -9.64
CA SER A 66 -4.45 -2.24 -10.24
C SER A 66 -4.13 -3.30 -9.18
N ALA A 67 -3.83 -2.91 -7.94
CA ALA A 67 -3.47 -3.86 -6.90
C ALA A 67 -4.63 -4.80 -6.48
N PRO A 68 -5.86 -4.33 -6.18
CA PRO A 68 -6.99 -5.22 -5.89
C PRO A 68 -7.30 -6.20 -7.02
N LEU A 69 -7.19 -5.74 -8.28
CA LEU A 69 -7.31 -6.59 -9.47
C LEU A 69 -6.30 -7.74 -9.43
N LEU A 70 -5.02 -7.43 -9.23
CA LEU A 70 -3.95 -8.44 -9.15
C LEU A 70 -4.13 -9.37 -7.96
N VAL A 71 -4.56 -8.86 -6.80
CA VAL A 71 -4.88 -9.68 -5.62
C VAL A 71 -6.03 -10.63 -5.92
N ALA A 72 -7.12 -10.15 -6.53
CA ALA A 72 -8.27 -10.99 -6.88
C ALA A 72 -7.89 -12.13 -7.84
N LEU A 73 -7.15 -11.82 -8.91
CA LEU A 73 -6.66 -12.82 -9.86
C LEU A 73 -5.70 -13.84 -9.21
N ALA A 74 -4.82 -13.36 -8.32
CA ALA A 74 -3.91 -14.21 -7.59
C ALA A 74 -4.63 -15.08 -6.54
N SER A 75 -5.69 -14.58 -5.90
CA SER A 75 -6.51 -15.37 -4.97
C SER A 75 -7.15 -16.57 -5.67
N VAL A 76 -7.68 -16.41 -6.89
CA VAL A 76 -8.22 -17.55 -7.66
C VAL A 76 -7.15 -18.58 -7.97
N THR A 77 -5.99 -18.12 -8.46
CA THR A 77 -4.93 -19.01 -8.96
C THR A 77 -4.12 -19.67 -7.85
N LEU A 78 -3.86 -18.96 -6.75
CA LEU A 78 -3.02 -19.43 -5.64
C LEU A 78 -3.82 -20.02 -4.48
N MET A 79 -5.01 -19.50 -4.20
CA MET A 79 -5.84 -19.93 -3.07
C MET A 79 -7.02 -20.82 -3.51
N GLY A 80 -7.28 -20.91 -4.82
CA GLY A 80 -8.41 -21.69 -5.34
C GLY A 80 -9.78 -21.10 -4.99
N GLU A 81 -9.83 -19.85 -4.55
CA GLU A 81 -11.09 -19.18 -4.19
C GLU A 81 -11.83 -18.76 -5.46
N PRO A 82 -13.02 -19.32 -5.76
CA PRO A 82 -13.73 -18.96 -6.99
C PRO A 82 -14.26 -17.53 -6.90
N LEU A 83 -13.99 -16.73 -7.93
CA LEU A 83 -14.59 -15.40 -8.11
C LEU A 83 -16.04 -15.56 -8.61
N SER A 84 -16.97 -14.85 -7.99
CA SER A 84 -18.35 -14.73 -8.49
C SER A 84 -18.39 -13.97 -9.82
N GLN A 85 -19.48 -14.12 -10.58
CA GLN A 85 -19.63 -13.43 -11.88
C GLN A 85 -19.61 -11.89 -11.73
N SER A 86 -20.14 -11.38 -10.63
CA SER A 86 -20.07 -9.95 -10.27
C SER A 86 -18.65 -9.48 -10.00
N ALA A 87 -17.80 -10.34 -9.42
CA ALA A 87 -16.40 -10.02 -9.16
C ALA A 87 -15.61 -9.87 -10.47
N TRP A 88 -15.87 -10.73 -11.47
CA TRP A 88 -15.30 -10.60 -12.82
C TRP A 88 -15.72 -9.31 -13.53
N PHE A 89 -16.97 -8.87 -13.34
CA PHE A 89 -17.42 -7.57 -13.86
C PHE A 89 -16.67 -6.41 -13.21
N GLY A 90 -16.43 -6.48 -11.88
CA GLY A 90 -15.60 -5.51 -11.16
C GLY A 90 -14.16 -5.46 -11.69
N VAL A 91 -13.55 -6.62 -11.95
CA VAL A 91 -12.24 -6.74 -12.61
C VAL A 91 -12.22 -6.04 -13.96
N GLY A 92 -13.18 -6.36 -14.84
CA GLY A 92 -13.28 -5.72 -16.16
C GLY A 92 -13.42 -4.20 -16.07
N THR A 93 -14.23 -3.72 -15.13
CA THR A 93 -14.44 -2.29 -14.89
C THR A 93 -13.14 -1.60 -14.47
N ILE A 94 -12.38 -2.19 -13.54
CA ILE A 94 -11.08 -1.64 -13.12
C ILE A 94 -10.10 -1.57 -14.31
N CYS A 95 -10.04 -2.62 -15.13
CA CYS A 95 -9.19 -2.63 -16.34
C CYS A 95 -9.55 -1.48 -17.28
N VAL A 96 -10.85 -1.25 -17.54
CA VAL A 96 -11.31 -0.13 -18.39
C VAL A 96 -10.90 1.21 -17.78
N GLY A 97 -11.06 1.39 -16.47
CA GLY A 97 -10.66 2.62 -15.78
C GLY A 97 -9.16 2.89 -15.89
N ILE A 98 -8.32 1.86 -15.69
CA ILE A 98 -6.86 1.94 -15.85
C ILE A 98 -6.48 2.30 -17.29
N LEU A 99 -7.04 1.61 -18.28
CA LEU A 99 -6.75 1.87 -19.70
C LEU A 99 -7.21 3.26 -20.14
N SER A 100 -8.37 3.71 -19.64
CA SER A 100 -8.87 5.07 -19.86
C SER A 100 -7.91 6.12 -19.29
N MET A 101 -7.39 5.91 -18.07
CA MET A 101 -6.41 6.82 -17.48
C MET A 101 -5.07 6.81 -18.24
N ALA A 102 -4.58 5.63 -18.63
CA ALA A 102 -3.33 5.48 -19.37
C ALA A 102 -3.41 6.14 -20.75
N SER A 103 -4.51 5.93 -21.48
CA SER A 103 -4.74 6.54 -22.80
C SER A 103 -5.00 8.06 -22.73
N ALA A 104 -5.68 8.53 -21.68
CA ALA A 104 -5.88 9.96 -21.44
C ALA A 104 -4.57 10.70 -21.09
N ALA A 105 -3.58 9.96 -20.60
CA ALA A 105 -2.28 10.48 -20.26
C ALA A 105 -1.34 10.54 -21.47
N ARG A 106 -1.79 11.16 -22.58
CA ARG A 106 -0.99 11.38 -23.82
C ARG A 106 0.36 12.08 -23.63
N GLN A 107 0.60 12.69 -22.45
CA GLN A 107 1.86 13.32 -22.05
C GLN A 107 2.56 12.61 -20.87
N ALA A 108 2.00 11.51 -20.36
CA ALA A 108 2.65 10.76 -19.30
C ALA A 108 3.83 9.98 -19.86
N SER A 109 4.93 9.99 -19.10
CA SER A 109 6.07 9.14 -19.37
C SER A 109 5.62 7.68 -19.33
N GLU A 110 5.90 6.92 -20.39
CA GLU A 110 5.71 5.46 -20.42
C GLU A 110 6.41 4.80 -19.21
N ALA A 111 7.58 5.32 -18.84
CA ALA A 111 8.32 4.89 -17.65
C ALA A 111 7.52 5.13 -16.35
N GLY A 112 6.76 6.22 -16.27
CA GLY A 112 5.88 6.51 -15.14
C GLY A 112 4.74 5.51 -15.02
N VAL A 113 4.08 5.15 -16.12
CA VAL A 113 3.04 4.12 -16.16
C VAL A 113 3.61 2.75 -15.79
N ALA A 114 4.75 2.37 -16.39
CA ALA A 114 5.42 1.11 -16.10
C ALA A 114 5.84 1.00 -14.62
N LEU A 115 6.40 2.06 -14.04
CA LEU A 115 6.75 2.10 -12.62
C LEU A 115 5.51 2.04 -11.72
N SER A 116 4.40 2.69 -12.09
CA SER A 116 3.13 2.60 -11.37
C SER A 116 2.57 1.18 -11.36
N LEU A 117 2.57 0.50 -12.51
CA LEU A 117 2.11 -0.88 -12.63
C LEU A 117 3.04 -1.86 -11.91
N GLY A 118 4.36 -1.69 -12.04
CA GLY A 118 5.34 -2.46 -11.28
C GLY A 118 5.13 -2.32 -9.77
N ASN A 119 4.82 -1.11 -9.30
CA ASN A 119 4.50 -0.88 -7.90
C ASN A 119 3.13 -1.48 -7.51
N ALA A 120 2.17 -1.60 -8.42
CA ALA A 120 0.93 -2.33 -8.16
C ALA A 120 1.18 -3.83 -7.93
N ILE A 121 2.13 -4.44 -8.68
CA ILE A 121 2.55 -5.82 -8.46
C ILE A 121 3.18 -5.98 -7.07
N VAL A 122 4.04 -5.05 -6.67
CA VAL A 122 4.61 -5.06 -5.31
C VAL A 122 3.52 -4.93 -4.25
N ILE A 123 2.52 -4.06 -4.48
CA ILE A 123 1.38 -3.91 -3.58
C ILE A 123 0.58 -5.20 -3.45
N ALA A 124 0.28 -5.85 -4.58
CA ALA A 124 -0.43 -7.12 -4.58
C ALA A 124 0.38 -8.22 -3.89
N GLY A 125 1.68 -8.28 -4.16
CA GLY A 125 2.61 -9.25 -3.56
C GLY A 125 2.64 -9.17 -2.05
N TYR A 126 2.92 -8.01 -1.45
CA TYR A 126 2.92 -7.91 0.01
C TYR A 126 1.52 -8.15 0.59
N THR A 127 0.45 -7.76 -0.12
CA THR A 127 -0.93 -7.94 0.36
C THR A 127 -1.30 -9.43 0.47
N LEU A 128 -0.89 -10.24 -0.52
CA LEU A 128 -1.11 -11.69 -0.50
C LEU A 128 -0.23 -12.39 0.54
N ILE A 129 1.07 -12.05 0.57
CA ILE A 129 2.01 -12.59 1.55
C ILE A 129 1.52 -12.29 2.97
N ASP A 130 1.07 -11.06 3.22
CA ASP A 130 0.53 -10.65 4.51
C ASP A 130 -0.80 -11.33 4.83
N GLY A 131 -1.70 -11.47 3.86
CA GLY A 131 -2.96 -12.18 4.05
C GLY A 131 -2.75 -13.64 4.48
N ILE A 132 -1.73 -14.32 3.94
CA ILE A 132 -1.36 -15.68 4.32
C ILE A 132 -0.59 -15.68 5.65
N GLY A 133 0.40 -14.80 5.79
CA GLY A 133 1.30 -14.72 6.93
C GLY A 133 0.58 -14.38 8.23
N VAL A 134 -0.36 -13.42 8.19
CA VAL A 134 -1.12 -13.01 9.36
C VAL A 134 -2.00 -14.15 9.88
N ARG A 135 -2.63 -14.92 8.98
CA ARG A 135 -3.46 -16.08 9.33
C ARG A 135 -2.64 -17.21 9.95
N ARG A 136 -1.40 -17.39 9.48
CA ARG A 136 -0.45 -18.38 10.05
C ARG A 136 0.25 -17.92 11.31
N SER A 137 0.19 -16.63 11.65
CA SER A 137 0.89 -16.08 12.81
C SER A 137 0.16 -16.30 14.13
N GLU A 138 -1.16 -16.52 14.10
CA GLU A 138 -2.10 -16.55 15.23
C GLU A 138 -2.06 -15.30 16.15
N ALA A 139 -1.22 -14.32 15.83
CA ALA A 139 -1.04 -13.08 16.58
C ALA A 139 -0.95 -11.86 15.61
N PRO A 140 -2.08 -11.42 15.03
CA PRO A 140 -2.10 -10.38 13.99
C PRO A 140 -1.44 -9.06 14.41
N SER A 141 -1.63 -8.65 15.67
CA SER A 141 -1.03 -7.44 16.23
C SER A 141 0.49 -7.56 16.29
N SER A 142 1.00 -8.71 16.72
CA SER A 142 2.44 -8.99 16.81
C SER A 142 3.08 -9.03 15.42
N TYR A 143 2.44 -9.71 14.47
CA TYR A 143 2.84 -9.75 13.06
C TYR A 143 2.96 -8.33 12.46
N THR A 144 1.97 -7.48 12.72
CA THR A 144 1.96 -6.08 12.27
C THR A 144 3.15 -5.30 12.85
N LEU A 145 3.37 -5.38 14.17
CA LEU A 145 4.46 -4.66 14.84
C LEU A 145 5.84 -5.11 14.33
N TRP A 146 6.03 -6.41 14.07
CA TRP A 146 7.28 -6.90 13.50
C TRP A 146 7.54 -6.35 12.10
N ILE A 147 6.55 -6.30 11.21
CA ILE A 147 6.72 -5.70 9.87
C ILE A 147 7.10 -4.23 9.99
N PHE A 148 6.43 -3.46 10.84
CA PHE A 148 6.75 -2.04 11.03
C PHE A 148 8.13 -1.84 11.66
N LEU A 149 8.51 -2.67 12.62
CA LEU A 149 9.82 -2.65 13.24
C LEU A 149 10.92 -2.90 12.20
N LEU A 150 10.86 -4.02 11.47
CA LEU A 150 11.87 -4.34 10.45
C LEU A 150 11.92 -3.29 9.34
N THR A 151 10.75 -2.85 8.86
CA THR A 151 10.67 -1.84 7.80
C THR A 151 11.28 -0.51 8.26
N GLY A 152 10.94 -0.05 9.47
CA GLY A 152 11.49 1.16 10.05
C GLY A 152 12.98 1.06 10.36
N LEU A 153 13.47 -0.09 10.83
CA LEU A 153 14.89 -0.35 11.06
C LEU A 153 15.69 -0.32 9.75
N LEU A 154 15.21 -0.98 8.70
CA LEU A 154 15.94 -1.04 7.43
C LEU A 154 15.93 0.30 6.70
N LEU A 155 14.79 0.98 6.63
CA LEU A 155 14.72 2.32 6.03
C LEU A 155 15.44 3.38 6.86
N GLY A 156 15.29 3.33 8.19
CA GLY A 156 15.99 4.19 9.13
C GLY A 156 17.51 3.99 9.07
N GLY A 157 17.95 2.73 9.06
CA GLY A 157 19.36 2.36 8.92
C GLY A 157 19.96 2.82 7.59
N TRP A 158 19.27 2.59 6.47
CA TRP A 158 19.71 3.06 5.15
C TRP A 158 19.85 4.59 5.10
N THR A 159 18.89 5.31 5.66
CA THR A 159 18.90 6.77 5.64
C THR A 159 19.89 7.38 6.62
N LEU A 160 20.12 6.74 7.76
CA LEU A 160 21.19 7.11 8.67
C LEU A 160 22.56 6.91 8.00
N ALA A 161 22.76 5.79 7.32
CA ALA A 161 24.01 5.49 6.60
C ALA A 161 24.29 6.47 5.45
N THR A 162 23.25 6.88 4.71
CA THR A 162 23.41 7.74 3.53
C THR A 162 23.30 9.24 3.82
N ARG A 163 22.58 9.65 4.88
CA ARG A 163 22.25 11.07 5.16
C ARG A 163 22.19 11.40 6.67
N HIS A 164 23.17 10.94 7.44
CA HIS A 164 23.19 11.03 8.91
C HIS A 164 22.84 12.42 9.50
N ARG A 165 23.48 13.52 9.03
CA ARG A 165 23.28 14.87 9.61
C ARG A 165 21.87 15.41 9.39
N ALA A 166 21.37 15.25 8.17
CA ALA A 166 20.02 15.70 7.80
C ALA A 166 18.94 14.88 8.52
N PHE A 167 19.20 13.59 8.74
CA PHE A 167 18.31 12.69 9.46
C PHE A 167 18.18 13.06 10.94
N LEU A 168 19.30 13.26 11.65
CA LEU A 168 19.29 13.59 13.08
C LEU A 168 18.67 14.97 13.35
N HIS A 169 18.96 15.97 12.51
CA HIS A 169 18.40 17.31 12.68
C HIS A 169 16.88 17.31 12.43
N TYR A 170 16.43 16.64 11.36
CA TYR A 170 15.02 16.58 11.00
C TYR A 170 14.19 15.71 11.96
N GLY A 171 14.74 14.59 12.42
CA GLY A 171 14.11 13.70 13.39
C GLY A 171 13.89 14.38 14.74
N ARG A 172 14.83 15.21 15.22
CA ARG A 172 14.66 15.99 16.45
C ARG A 172 13.59 17.07 16.34
N GLN A 173 13.40 17.66 15.16
CA GLN A 173 12.39 18.70 14.94
C GLN A 173 10.97 18.15 14.71
N ASN A 174 10.84 16.93 14.14
CA ASN A 174 9.55 16.40 13.70
C ASN A 174 9.14 15.11 14.43
N TRP A 175 9.75 14.81 15.58
CA TRP A 175 9.48 13.56 16.33
C TRP A 175 8.00 13.39 16.70
N GLN A 176 7.29 14.49 17.01
CA GLN A 176 5.86 14.47 17.33
C GLN A 176 5.02 14.07 16.11
N LEU A 177 5.29 14.68 14.95
CA LEU A 177 4.62 14.37 13.69
C LEU A 177 4.91 12.94 13.24
N GLY A 178 6.16 12.48 13.39
CA GLY A 178 6.54 11.09 13.10
C GLY A 178 5.85 10.07 14.02
N SER A 179 5.69 10.40 15.30
CA SER A 179 5.03 9.52 16.28
C SER A 179 3.52 9.43 16.03
N VAL A 180 2.84 10.57 15.82
CA VAL A 180 1.41 10.59 15.50
C VAL A 180 1.14 9.89 14.17
N GLY A 181 1.97 10.17 13.17
CA GLY A 181 1.91 9.53 11.86
C GLY A 181 2.18 8.03 11.92
N GLY A 182 3.16 7.61 12.72
CA GLY A 182 3.48 6.21 12.98
C GLY A 182 2.34 5.47 13.70
N ALA A 183 1.77 6.07 14.75
CA ALA A 183 0.62 5.53 15.46
C ALA A 183 -0.59 5.35 14.53
N GLY A 184 -0.90 6.37 13.72
CA GLY A 184 -1.98 6.30 12.74
C GLY A 184 -1.73 5.23 11.67
N THR A 185 -0.48 5.06 11.23
CA THR A 185 -0.11 4.04 10.24
C THR A 185 -0.22 2.63 10.82
N ILE A 186 0.25 2.42 12.05
CA ILE A 186 0.09 1.14 12.76
C ILE A 186 -1.39 0.83 12.97
N GLY A 187 -2.16 1.80 13.45
CA GLY A 187 -3.60 1.61 13.68
C GLY A 187 -4.33 1.24 12.40
N SER A 188 -4.12 2.00 11.33
CA SER A 188 -4.77 1.75 10.04
C SER A 188 -4.34 0.42 9.41
N TYR A 189 -3.04 0.13 9.37
CA TYR A 189 -2.54 -1.11 8.74
C TYR A 189 -2.79 -2.35 9.60
N GLY A 190 -2.69 -2.22 10.92
CA GLY A 190 -3.03 -3.28 11.87
C GLY A 190 -4.51 -3.66 11.80
N LEU A 191 -5.41 -2.68 11.69
CA LEU A 191 -6.83 -2.93 11.43
C LEU A 191 -7.03 -3.64 10.08
N ALA A 192 -6.29 -3.27 9.04
CA ALA A 192 -6.37 -3.95 7.75
C ALA A 192 -5.88 -5.41 7.82
N LEU A 193 -4.77 -5.67 8.51
CA LEU A 193 -4.24 -7.02 8.71
C LEU A 193 -5.18 -7.87 9.57
N TRP A 194 -5.77 -7.28 10.61
CA TRP A 194 -6.82 -7.93 11.40
C TRP A 194 -8.05 -8.23 10.54
N ALA A 195 -8.50 -7.30 9.70
CA ALA A 195 -9.60 -7.56 8.77
C ALA A 195 -9.29 -8.73 7.82
N MET A 196 -8.04 -8.88 7.39
CA MET A 196 -7.60 -10.00 6.55
C MET A 196 -7.60 -11.35 7.27
N THR A 197 -7.73 -11.41 8.60
CA THR A 197 -7.86 -12.69 9.32
C THR A 197 -9.31 -13.16 9.34
N VAL A 198 -10.26 -12.22 9.37
CA VAL A 198 -11.71 -12.50 9.45
C VAL A 198 -12.42 -12.48 8.10
N ALA A 199 -11.89 -11.76 7.10
CA ALA A 199 -12.48 -11.61 5.78
C ALA A 199 -11.50 -11.96 4.65
N PRO A 200 -11.99 -12.31 3.45
CA PRO A 200 -11.14 -12.62 2.31
C PRO A 200 -10.20 -11.46 1.96
N VAL A 201 -8.95 -11.79 1.62
CA VAL A 201 -7.89 -10.80 1.35
C VAL A 201 -8.28 -9.87 0.20
N ALA A 202 -8.95 -10.42 -0.82
CA ALA A 202 -9.45 -9.66 -1.97
C ALA A 202 -10.45 -8.56 -1.56
N VAL A 203 -11.37 -8.85 -0.64
CA VAL A 203 -12.38 -7.89 -0.15
C VAL A 203 -11.70 -6.75 0.61
N VAL A 204 -10.74 -7.08 1.49
CA VAL A 204 -9.98 -6.06 2.24
C VAL A 204 -9.12 -5.21 1.30
N ALA A 205 -8.51 -5.83 0.28
CA ALA A 205 -7.75 -5.11 -0.74
C ALA A 205 -8.65 -4.15 -1.53
N ALA A 206 -9.86 -4.58 -1.92
CA ALA A 206 -10.83 -3.76 -2.62
C ALA A 206 -11.30 -2.55 -1.78
N LEU A 207 -11.56 -2.74 -0.49
CA LEU A 207 -11.90 -1.64 0.44
C LEU A 207 -10.80 -0.58 0.48
N ARG A 208 -9.53 -0.99 0.48
CA ARG A 208 -8.38 -0.05 0.41
C ARG A 208 -8.31 0.68 -0.92
N GLY A 209 -8.91 0.16 -1.99
CA GLY A 209 -9.06 0.83 -3.28
C GLY A 209 -9.91 2.10 -3.21
N THR A 210 -10.83 2.22 -2.25
CA THR A 210 -11.64 3.45 -2.08
C THR A 210 -10.79 4.67 -1.71
N SER A 211 -9.63 4.46 -1.08
CA SER A 211 -8.65 5.50 -0.75
C SER A 211 -8.07 6.20 -2.00
N ILE A 212 -8.29 5.65 -3.19
CA ILE A 212 -7.90 6.28 -4.47
C ILE A 212 -8.64 7.61 -4.66
N LEU A 213 -9.94 7.65 -4.38
CA LEU A 213 -10.77 8.86 -4.53
C LEU A 213 -10.21 10.00 -3.67
N PHE A 214 -9.89 9.70 -2.41
CA PHE A 214 -9.29 10.65 -1.48
C PHE A 214 -7.90 11.11 -1.94
N GLY A 215 -7.06 10.19 -2.42
CA GLY A 215 -5.72 10.55 -2.90
C GLY A 215 -5.74 11.49 -4.10
N VAL A 216 -6.70 11.31 -5.01
CA VAL A 216 -6.90 12.20 -6.17
C VAL A 216 -7.49 13.53 -5.75
N ALA A 217 -8.45 13.55 -4.82
CA ALA A 217 -8.98 14.78 -4.25
C ALA A 217 -7.87 15.60 -3.58
N VAL A 218 -6.98 14.95 -2.81
CA VAL A 218 -5.81 15.60 -2.21
C VAL A 218 -4.85 16.12 -3.28
N ALA A 219 -4.58 15.36 -4.33
CA ALA A 219 -3.73 15.82 -5.44
C ALA A 219 -4.32 17.03 -6.18
N ALA A 220 -5.63 17.06 -6.40
CA ALA A 220 -6.31 18.19 -7.02
C ALA A 220 -6.31 19.44 -6.12
N LEU A 221 -6.67 19.28 -4.83
CA LEU A 221 -6.90 20.40 -3.91
C LEU A 221 -5.59 20.95 -3.32
N PHE A 222 -4.68 20.08 -2.87
CA PHE A 222 -3.47 20.48 -2.16
C PHE A 222 -2.25 20.61 -3.08
N LEU A 223 -2.08 19.68 -4.03
CA LEU A 223 -0.96 19.73 -4.99
C LEU A 223 -1.26 20.65 -6.19
N ARG A 224 -2.51 21.14 -6.32
CA ARG A 224 -2.99 21.99 -7.43
C ARG A 224 -2.66 21.40 -8.81
N GLU A 225 -2.61 20.08 -8.90
CA GLU A 225 -2.43 19.39 -10.17
C GLU A 225 -3.66 19.61 -11.06
N ARG A 226 -3.44 19.93 -12.33
CA ARG A 226 -4.54 20.03 -13.31
C ARG A 226 -5.03 18.63 -13.65
N VAL A 227 -6.01 18.14 -12.90
CA VAL A 227 -6.63 16.84 -13.14
C VAL A 227 -7.63 16.98 -14.30
N GLY A 228 -7.24 16.51 -15.49
CA GLY A 228 -8.13 16.48 -16.65
C GLY A 228 -9.37 15.61 -16.39
N THR A 229 -10.49 15.96 -17.04
CA THR A 229 -11.78 15.24 -16.92
C THR A 229 -11.65 13.74 -17.16
N ALA A 230 -10.82 13.33 -18.10
CA ALA A 230 -10.57 11.91 -18.38
C ALA A 230 -9.86 11.16 -17.22
N LYS A 231 -8.94 11.82 -16.48
CA LYS A 231 -8.33 11.24 -15.27
C LYS A 231 -9.38 11.08 -14.17
N VAL A 232 -10.28 12.06 -14.01
CA VAL A 232 -11.38 12.00 -13.04
C VAL A 232 -12.31 10.84 -13.36
N VAL A 233 -12.78 10.73 -14.62
CA VAL A 233 -13.65 9.65 -15.07
C VAL A 233 -13.01 8.28 -14.83
N GLY A 234 -11.73 8.11 -15.21
CA GLY A 234 -11.00 6.87 -14.98
C GLY A 234 -10.89 6.49 -13.51
N VAL A 235 -10.66 7.45 -12.62
CA VAL A 235 -10.65 7.26 -11.16
C VAL A 235 -12.01 6.78 -10.64
N PHE A 236 -13.11 7.38 -11.11
CA PHE A 236 -14.45 6.94 -10.77
C PHE A 236 -14.75 5.54 -11.27
N ILE A 237 -14.34 5.21 -12.49
CA ILE A 237 -14.50 3.85 -13.06
C ILE A 237 -13.75 2.83 -12.19
N ILE A 238 -12.49 3.11 -11.83
CA ILE A 238 -11.70 2.23 -10.94
C ILE A 238 -12.40 2.07 -9.58
N ALA A 239 -12.91 3.16 -9.00
CA ALA A 239 -13.59 3.13 -7.71
C ALA A 239 -14.90 2.31 -7.77
N ILE A 240 -15.68 2.44 -8.85
CA ILE A 240 -16.90 1.65 -9.07
C ILE A 240 -16.55 0.17 -9.23
N GLY A 241 -15.52 -0.16 -10.02
CA GLY A 241 -15.08 -1.55 -10.19
C GLY A 241 -14.58 -2.17 -8.87
N ALA A 242 -13.86 -1.40 -8.05
CA ALA A 242 -13.44 -1.83 -6.72
C ALA A 242 -14.63 -2.01 -5.76
N ALA A 243 -15.64 -1.14 -5.85
CA ALA A 243 -16.88 -1.29 -5.07
C ALA A 243 -17.67 -2.53 -5.51
N ALA A 244 -17.74 -2.81 -6.82
CA ALA A 244 -18.38 -4.02 -7.36
C ALA A 244 -17.68 -5.29 -6.85
N LEU A 245 -16.34 -5.33 -6.86
CA LEU A 245 -15.54 -6.41 -6.28
C LEU A 245 -15.78 -6.65 -4.78
N ARG A 246 -16.25 -5.63 -4.06
CA ARG A 246 -16.54 -5.72 -2.63
C ARG A 246 -17.97 -6.22 -2.35
N LEU A 247 -18.89 -6.03 -3.29
CA LEU A 247 -20.29 -6.44 -3.18
C LEU A 247 -20.56 -7.83 -3.77
N SER A 248 -19.54 -8.45 -4.36
CA SER A 248 -19.56 -9.72 -5.07
C SER A 248 -19.15 -10.91 -4.22
#